data_AF-A0A7J6CMZ3-F1
#
_entry.id   AF-A0A7J6CMZ3-F1
#
_cell.length_a   1.000
_cell.length_b   1.000
_cell.length_c   1.000
_cell.angle_alpha   90.00
_cell.angle_beta   90.00
_cell.angle_gamma   90.00
#
_symmetry.space_group_name_H-M   'P 1'
#
loop_
_entity.id
_entity.type
_entity.pdbx_description
1 polymer ?
#
loop_
_entity_poly.entity_id
_entity_poly.type
_entity_poly.pdbx_seq_one_letter_code
_entity_poly.pdbx_strand_id
1 'polypeptide(L)'
;MEKHFYIVIVCALMSLHLLLVQGARQGQDIKCGACRALVDEMDWAISQIDPKKMIQTGSFRINPDGSQSVREVPFSRSESHLLELMEEVCEKMNDYGERVDPATNRKTYVRHASRDDTALDLSDVAFDSRVSSSLKFACETIVEQHEDELIEFFAHETDNVKDKLCSKRTDLCDHALKIPHDEL
;
A
#
# COMPACT_ATOMS: atom_id res chain seq x y z
N MET A 1 1.83 47.37 24.81
CA MET A 1 2.41 46.87 23.54
C MET A 1 2.95 45.44 23.68
N GLU A 2 3.71 45.11 24.72
CA GLU A 2 4.30 43.77 24.90
C GLU A 2 3.28 42.61 24.98
N LYS A 3 2.15 42.78 25.67
CA LYS A 3 1.08 41.75 25.71
C LYS A 3 0.48 41.44 24.33
N HIS A 4 0.28 42.46 23.49
CA HIS A 4 -0.22 42.25 22.12
C HIS A 4 0.82 41.54 21.25
N PHE A 5 2.09 41.88 21.42
CA PHE A 5 3.19 41.21 20.72
C PHE A 5 3.30 39.72 21.12
N TYR A 6 3.15 39.42 22.42
CA TYR A 6 3.16 38.04 22.93
C TYR A 6 1.97 37.21 22.40
N ILE A 7 0.76 37.80 22.37
CA ILE A 7 -0.43 37.15 21.81
C ILE A 7 -0.24 36.84 20.32
N VAL A 8 0.30 37.79 19.54
CA VAL A 8 0.55 37.59 18.11
C VAL A 8 1.59 36.47 17.88
N ILE A 9 2.66 36.42 18.68
CA ILE A 9 3.67 35.35 18.60
C ILE A 9 3.05 33.99 18.94
N VAL A 10 2.26 33.89 20.02
CA VAL A 10 1.60 32.63 20.40
C VAL A 10 0.61 32.19 19.31
N CYS A 11 -0.19 33.10 18.76
CA CYS A 11 -1.09 32.78 17.64
C CYS A 11 -0.33 32.32 16.39
N ALA A 12 0.79 32.96 16.06
CA ALA A 12 1.64 32.57 14.93
C ALA A 12 2.22 31.17 15.14
N LEU A 13 2.77 30.87 16.33
CA LEU A 13 3.30 29.54 16.66
C LEU A 13 2.21 28.47 16.63
N MET A 14 1.02 28.75 17.20
CA MET A 14 -0.11 27.83 17.15
C MET A 14 -0.57 27.56 15.71
N SER A 15 -0.66 28.60 14.88
CA SER A 15 -1.02 28.44 13.46
C SER A 15 0.03 27.63 12.69
N LEU A 16 1.31 27.83 12.98
CA LEU A 16 2.40 27.06 12.38
C LEU A 16 2.32 25.57 12.79
N HIS A 17 2.04 25.28 14.07
CA HIS A 17 1.84 23.91 14.53
C HIS A 17 0.64 23.23 13.85
N LEU A 18 -0.48 23.94 13.68
CA LEU A 18 -1.66 23.42 12.97
C LEU A 18 -1.34 23.04 11.52
N LEU A 19 -0.61 23.89 10.80
CA LEU A 19 -0.19 23.63 9.43
C LEU A 19 0.73 22.41 9.31
N LEU A 20 1.70 22.28 10.23
CA LEU A 20 2.61 21.13 10.26
C LEU A 20 1.86 19.81 10.51
N VAL A 21 0.89 19.81 11.42
CA VAL A 21 0.07 18.62 11.72
C VAL A 21 -0.80 18.22 10.53
N GLN A 22 -1.37 19.19 9.81
CA GLN A 22 -2.16 18.93 8.61
C GLN A 22 -1.30 18.33 7.48
N GLY A 23 -0.10 18.88 7.25
CA GLY A 23 0.83 18.35 6.26
C GLY A 23 1.32 16.93 6.59
N ALA A 24 1.63 16.66 7.85
CA ALA A 24 2.02 15.32 8.31
C ALA A 24 0.89 14.30 8.09
N ARG A 25 -0.36 14.66 8.39
CA ARG A 25 -1.53 13.81 8.15
C ARG A 25 -1.76 13.52 6.68
N GLN A 26 -1.65 14.53 5.82
CA GLN A 26 -1.81 14.33 4.38
C GLN A 26 -0.75 13.38 3.80
N GLY A 27 0.50 13.49 4.28
CA GLY A 27 1.56 12.56 3.89
C GLY A 27 1.28 11.13 4.35
N GLN A 28 0.72 10.96 5.55
CA GLN A 28 0.32 9.66 6.06
C GLN A 28 -0.87 9.06 5.30
N ASP A 29 -1.87 9.88 4.93
CA ASP A 29 -3.03 9.44 4.13
C ASP A 29 -2.59 8.85 2.79
N ILE A 30 -1.68 9.52 2.06
CA ILE A 30 -1.14 9.02 0.79
C ILE A 30 -0.39 7.70 0.99
N LYS A 31 0.46 7.60 2.02
CA LYS A 31 1.21 6.36 2.29
C LYS A 31 0.28 5.20 2.64
N CYS A 32 -0.73 5.45 3.47
CA CYS A 32 -1.74 4.46 3.81
C CYS A 32 -2.53 4.02 2.57
N GLY A 33 -2.97 4.97 1.74
CA GLY A 33 -3.63 4.70 0.47
C GLY A 33 -2.78 3.86 -0.48
N ALA A 34 -1.52 4.24 -0.67
CA ALA A 34 -0.58 3.52 -1.52
C ALA A 34 -0.32 2.09 -1.01
N CYS A 35 -0.16 1.89 0.30
CA CYS A 35 0.02 0.55 0.87
C CYS A 35 -1.21 -0.34 0.65
N ARG A 36 -2.43 0.19 0.88
CA ARG A 36 -3.66 -0.59 0.68
C ARG A 36 -3.86 -0.94 -0.79
N ALA A 37 -3.65 0.03 -1.70
CA ALA A 37 -3.70 -0.19 -3.13
C ALA A 37 -2.64 -1.21 -3.59
N LEU A 38 -1.41 -1.12 -3.09
CA LEU A 38 -0.35 -2.10 -3.34
C LEU A 38 -0.81 -3.51 -2.96
N VAL A 39 -1.35 -3.69 -1.75
CA VAL A 39 -1.85 -5.00 -1.31
C VAL A 39 -3.01 -5.49 -2.19
N ASP A 40 -3.95 -4.61 -2.53
CA ASP A 40 -5.08 -4.93 -3.41
C ASP A 40 -4.68 -5.41 -4.81
N GLU A 41 -3.67 -4.77 -5.38
CA GLU A 41 -3.17 -5.12 -6.71
C GLU A 41 -2.28 -6.37 -6.66
N MET A 42 -1.50 -6.57 -5.59
CA MET A 42 -0.76 -7.81 -5.36
C MET A 42 -1.69 -9.02 -5.21
N ASP A 43 -2.70 -8.92 -4.33
CA ASP A 43 -3.67 -10.00 -4.12
C ASP A 43 -4.40 -10.34 -5.42
N TRP A 44 -4.79 -9.32 -6.19
CA TRP A 44 -5.42 -9.55 -7.49
C TRP A 44 -4.47 -10.20 -8.49
N ALA A 45 -3.26 -9.68 -8.67
CA ALA A 45 -2.28 -10.25 -9.61
C ALA A 45 -1.95 -11.71 -9.28
N ILE A 46 -1.80 -12.04 -7.99
CA ILE A 46 -1.59 -13.40 -7.49
C ILE A 46 -2.80 -14.29 -7.83
N SER A 47 -4.03 -13.77 -7.68
CA SER A 47 -5.27 -14.53 -7.97
C SER A 47 -5.43 -14.88 -9.45
N GLN A 48 -4.81 -14.12 -10.36
CA GLN A 48 -4.86 -14.38 -11.81
C GLN A 48 -3.95 -15.56 -12.24
N ILE A 49 -3.09 -16.05 -11.35
CA ILE A 49 -2.13 -17.11 -11.66
C ILE A 49 -2.72 -18.46 -11.31
N ASP A 50 -2.49 -19.46 -12.17
CA ASP A 50 -2.92 -20.83 -11.91
C ASP A 50 -2.28 -21.36 -10.60
N PRO A 51 -3.08 -21.70 -9.57
CA PRO A 51 -2.57 -22.19 -8.29
C PRO A 51 -1.82 -23.53 -8.42
N LYS A 52 -1.97 -24.25 -9.54
CA LYS A 52 -1.25 -25.50 -9.83
C LYS A 52 0.13 -25.28 -10.45
N LYS A 53 0.46 -24.05 -10.87
CA LYS A 53 1.76 -23.73 -11.45
C LYS A 53 2.81 -23.72 -10.33
N MET A 54 3.60 -24.78 -10.27
CA MET A 54 4.70 -24.94 -9.30
C MET A 54 6.05 -24.67 -9.97
N ILE A 55 7.01 -24.15 -9.22
CA ILE A 55 8.40 -24.05 -9.63
C ILE A 55 9.32 -24.72 -8.61
N GLN A 56 10.48 -25.16 -9.09
CA GLN A 56 11.54 -25.71 -8.28
C GLN A 56 12.51 -24.60 -7.88
N THR A 57 12.61 -24.33 -6.58
CA THR A 57 13.61 -23.46 -6.01
C THR A 57 14.74 -24.31 -5.42
N GLY A 58 15.97 -24.06 -5.90
CA GLY A 58 17.14 -24.76 -5.39
C GLY A 58 17.48 -24.27 -3.98
N SER A 59 17.76 -25.17 -3.05
CA SER A 59 18.38 -24.79 -1.78
C SER A 59 19.86 -24.52 -2.04
N PHE A 60 20.40 -23.44 -1.46
CA PHE A 60 21.82 -23.09 -1.59
C PHE A 60 22.79 -24.16 -1.02
N ARG A 61 22.28 -25.23 -0.40
CA ARG A 61 23.08 -26.30 0.20
C ARG A 61 23.16 -27.51 -0.72
N ILE A 62 24.39 -27.82 -1.12
CA ILE A 62 24.76 -29.07 -1.77
C ILE A 62 24.90 -30.14 -0.69
N ASN A 63 24.23 -31.27 -0.88
CA ASN A 63 24.30 -32.42 -0.02
C ASN A 63 25.71 -33.07 -0.13
N PRO A 64 26.14 -33.86 0.88
CA PRO A 64 27.44 -34.54 0.85
C PRO A 64 27.66 -35.48 -0.35
N ASP A 65 26.59 -35.90 -1.03
CA ASP A 65 26.60 -36.74 -2.23
C ASP A 65 26.75 -35.94 -3.55
N GLY A 66 26.85 -34.61 -3.47
CA GLY A 66 26.93 -33.72 -4.63
C GLY A 66 25.57 -33.35 -5.24
N SER A 67 24.46 -33.86 -4.71
CA SER A 67 23.11 -33.44 -5.11
C SER A 67 22.72 -32.12 -4.46
N GLN A 68 21.82 -31.36 -5.06
CA GLN A 68 21.25 -30.15 -4.46
C GLN A 68 19.84 -30.49 -3.96
N SER A 69 19.51 -30.07 -2.73
CA SER A 69 18.12 -30.17 -2.25
C SER A 69 17.26 -29.15 -3.01
N VAL A 70 16.17 -29.61 -3.60
CA VAL A 70 15.23 -28.76 -4.35
C VAL A 70 13.90 -28.74 -3.61
N ARG A 71 13.29 -27.56 -3.48
CA ARG A 71 11.96 -27.39 -2.90
C ARG A 71 11.00 -26.95 -4.00
N GLU A 72 9.79 -27.50 -3.98
CA GLU A 72 8.72 -27.01 -4.85
C GLU A 72 7.88 -25.98 -4.11
N VAL A 73 7.62 -24.85 -4.76
CA VAL A 73 6.75 -23.77 -4.27
C VAL A 73 5.80 -23.31 -5.38
N PRO A 74 4.61 -22.77 -5.04
CA PRO A 74 3.74 -22.15 -6.02
C PRO A 74 4.45 -20.97 -6.70
N PHE A 75 4.36 -20.89 -8.03
CA PHE A 75 4.95 -19.79 -8.80
C PHE A 75 4.44 -18.43 -8.32
N SER A 76 3.12 -18.33 -8.09
CA SER A 76 2.44 -17.11 -7.66
C SER A 76 2.93 -16.54 -6.33
N ARG A 77 3.57 -17.36 -5.51
CA ARG A 77 4.11 -16.98 -4.18
C ARG A 77 5.60 -17.19 -4.06
N SER A 78 6.29 -17.40 -5.18
CA SER A 78 7.75 -17.48 -5.20
C SER A 78 8.34 -16.09 -5.04
N GLU A 79 9.37 -15.95 -4.22
CA GLU A 79 10.04 -14.68 -3.93
C GLU A 79 10.40 -13.92 -5.21
N SER A 80 11.05 -14.59 -6.17
CA SER A 80 11.41 -13.99 -7.45
C SER A 80 10.22 -13.41 -8.21
N HIS A 81 9.05 -14.05 -8.14
CA HIS A 81 7.86 -13.57 -8.82
C HIS A 81 7.18 -12.43 -8.05
N LEU A 82 7.15 -12.51 -6.72
CA LEU A 82 6.61 -11.45 -5.88
C LEU A 82 7.40 -10.14 -6.05
N LEU A 83 8.74 -10.21 -6.16
CA LEU A 83 9.59 -9.05 -6.42
C LEU A 83 9.25 -8.38 -7.75
N GLU A 84 9.07 -9.17 -8.81
CA GLU A 84 8.65 -8.67 -10.13
C GLU A 84 7.26 -8.02 -10.09
N LEU A 85 6.31 -8.65 -9.40
CA LEU A 85 4.95 -8.10 -9.24
C LEU A 85 4.94 -6.77 -8.51
N MET A 86 5.78 -6.56 -7.50
CA MET A 86 5.81 -5.31 -6.74
C MET A 86 6.12 -4.10 -7.64
N GLU A 87 7.04 -4.25 -8.59
CA GLU A 87 7.38 -3.20 -9.55
C GLU A 87 6.19 -2.90 -10.49
N GLU A 88 5.56 -3.95 -11.04
CA GLU A 88 4.42 -3.80 -11.95
C GLU A 88 3.19 -3.20 -11.27
N VAL A 89 2.96 -3.56 -10.01
CA VAL A 89 1.82 -3.08 -9.22
C VAL A 89 1.93 -1.58 -8.95
N CYS A 90 3.11 -1.04 -8.70
CA CYS A 90 3.25 0.41 -8.49
C CYS A 90 2.87 1.23 -9.73
N GLU A 91 2.98 0.68 -10.94
CA GLU A 91 2.46 1.34 -12.16
C GLU A 91 0.93 1.46 -12.17
N LYS A 92 0.23 0.54 -11.49
CA LYS A 92 -1.24 0.54 -11.36
C LYS A 92 -1.76 1.65 -10.46
N MET A 93 -0.90 2.37 -9.73
CA MET A 93 -1.32 3.54 -8.96
C MET A 93 -1.94 4.66 -9.83
N ASN A 94 -1.70 4.62 -11.15
CA ASN A 94 -2.38 5.48 -12.12
C ASN A 94 -3.89 5.20 -12.25
N ASP A 95 -4.33 4.00 -11.88
CA ASP A 95 -5.73 3.59 -11.88
C ASP A 95 -6.46 3.98 -10.60
N TYR A 96 -5.85 4.79 -9.72
CA TYR A 96 -6.43 5.23 -8.45
C TYR A 96 -6.70 6.74 -8.44
N GLY A 97 -7.82 7.14 -7.83
CA GLY A 97 -8.25 8.52 -7.65
C GLY A 97 -8.50 8.87 -6.19
N GLU A 98 -8.58 10.16 -5.88
CA GLU A 98 -8.81 10.65 -4.51
C GLU A 98 -10.31 10.80 -4.25
N ARG A 99 -10.81 10.29 -3.12
CA ARG A 99 -12.16 10.52 -2.61
C ARG A 99 -12.08 11.03 -1.17
N VAL A 100 -12.82 12.08 -0.83
CA VAL A 100 -12.90 12.56 0.55
C VAL A 100 -14.01 11.81 1.26
N ASP A 101 -13.66 11.14 2.36
CA ASP A 101 -14.63 10.47 3.21
C ASP A 101 -15.50 11.54 3.92
N PRO A 102 -16.83 11.53 3.74
CA PRO A 102 -17.70 12.54 4.35
C PRO A 102 -17.79 12.44 5.88
N ALA A 103 -17.51 11.27 6.47
CA ALA A 103 -17.57 11.06 7.92
C ALA A 103 -16.28 11.50 8.61
N THR A 104 -15.13 11.21 8.01
CA THR A 104 -13.81 11.51 8.61
C THR A 104 -13.14 12.75 8.05
N ASN A 105 -13.63 13.27 6.92
CA ASN A 105 -13.04 14.34 6.12
C ASN A 105 -11.55 14.07 5.77
N ARG A 106 -11.17 12.79 5.70
CA ARG A 106 -9.84 12.32 5.26
C ARG A 106 -9.89 11.90 3.81
N LYS A 107 -8.73 11.96 3.16
CA LYS A 107 -8.55 11.51 1.79
C LYS A 107 -8.43 9.98 1.79
N THR A 108 -9.22 9.34 0.94
CA THR A 108 -9.18 7.91 0.64
C THR A 108 -8.86 7.75 -0.84
N TYR A 109 -8.28 6.61 -1.20
CA TYR A 109 -7.82 6.37 -2.56
C TYR A 109 -8.54 5.14 -3.09
N VAL A 110 -9.26 5.33 -4.19
CA VAL A 110 -10.15 4.31 -4.75
C VAL A 110 -9.78 4.05 -6.20
N ARG A 111 -9.81 2.77 -6.59
CA ARG A 111 -9.56 2.36 -7.96
C ARG A 111 -10.69 2.86 -8.87
N HIS A 112 -10.35 3.41 -10.03
CA HIS A 112 -11.30 3.93 -11.01
C HIS A 112 -11.23 3.25 -12.38
N ALA A 113 -10.18 2.49 -12.66
CA ALA A 113 -10.19 1.54 -13.77
C ALA A 113 -10.94 0.27 -13.33
N SER A 114 -11.77 -0.31 -14.20
CA SER A 114 -12.37 -1.62 -13.92
C SER A 114 -11.35 -2.74 -14.16
N ARG A 115 -11.48 -3.85 -13.44
CA ARG A 115 -10.68 -5.08 -13.66
C ARG A 115 -11.37 -6.01 -14.68
N ASP A 116 -12.70 -6.12 -14.58
CA ASP A 116 -13.53 -7.07 -15.34
C ASP A 116 -14.76 -6.38 -15.99
N ASP A 117 -14.61 -5.13 -16.44
CA ASP A 117 -15.70 -4.31 -17.02
C ASP A 117 -16.93 -4.09 -16.11
N THR A 118 -16.79 -4.35 -14.81
CA THR A 118 -17.80 -4.01 -13.81
C THR A 118 -17.87 -2.49 -13.64
N ALA A 119 -19.08 -1.94 -13.63
CA ALA A 119 -19.30 -0.52 -13.41
C ALA A 119 -18.85 -0.14 -11.99
N LEU A 120 -17.87 0.77 -11.91
CA LEU A 120 -17.40 1.31 -10.63
C LEU A 120 -18.20 2.57 -10.29
N ASP A 121 -18.48 2.73 -9.00
CA ASP A 121 -19.01 3.99 -8.50
C ASP A 121 -17.88 5.03 -8.44
N LEU A 122 -17.85 5.89 -9.45
CA LEU A 122 -16.89 6.98 -9.58
C LEU A 122 -17.45 8.31 -9.07
N SER A 123 -18.61 8.32 -8.42
CA SER A 123 -19.14 9.53 -7.79
C SER A 123 -18.12 10.07 -6.77
N ASP A 124 -17.92 11.38 -6.77
CA ASP A 124 -17.01 12.09 -5.84
C ASP A 124 -15.53 11.66 -5.89
N VAL A 125 -15.08 11.03 -6.98
CA VAL A 125 -13.66 10.74 -7.22
C VAL A 125 -13.02 11.90 -7.99
N ALA A 126 -12.00 12.50 -7.40
CA ALA A 126 -11.16 13.50 -8.04
C ALA A 126 -10.01 12.82 -8.80
N PHE A 127 -9.93 13.11 -10.09
CA PHE A 127 -8.86 12.65 -10.98
C PHE A 127 -7.81 13.76 -11.10
N ASP A 128 -6.73 13.66 -10.32
CA ASP A 128 -5.58 14.57 -10.39
C ASP A 128 -4.32 13.74 -10.68
N SER A 129 -3.62 14.05 -11.77
CA SER A 129 -2.38 13.37 -12.15
C SER A 129 -1.27 13.55 -11.11
N ARG A 130 -1.32 14.60 -10.29
CA ARG A 130 -0.40 14.77 -9.15
C ARG A 130 -0.67 13.74 -8.06
N VAL A 131 -1.94 13.37 -7.85
CA VAL A 131 -2.32 12.36 -6.87
C VAL A 131 -1.81 11.00 -7.33
N SER A 132 -2.09 10.61 -8.58
CA SER A 132 -1.59 9.33 -9.11
C SER A 132 -0.06 9.25 -9.09
N SER A 133 0.63 10.33 -9.45
CA SER A 133 2.10 10.42 -9.35
C SER A 133 2.59 10.28 -7.91
N SER A 134 1.89 10.90 -6.95
CA SER A 134 2.24 10.83 -5.53
C SER A 134 1.99 9.44 -4.95
N LEU A 135 0.91 8.77 -5.36
CA LEU A 135 0.62 7.38 -4.99
C LEU A 135 1.66 6.43 -5.56
N LYS A 136 2.02 6.59 -6.84
CA LYS A 136 3.07 5.81 -7.48
C LYS A 136 4.40 5.95 -6.72
N PHE A 137 4.84 7.18 -6.48
CA PHE A 137 6.06 7.44 -5.71
C PHE A 137 6.00 6.85 -4.29
N ALA A 138 4.86 6.97 -3.62
CA ALA A 138 4.67 6.37 -2.30
C ALA A 138 4.72 4.84 -2.35
N CYS A 139 4.14 4.20 -3.38
CA CYS A 139 4.19 2.76 -3.59
C CYS A 139 5.64 2.30 -3.80
N GLU A 140 6.39 2.93 -4.71
CA GLU A 140 7.80 2.63 -4.97
C GLU A 140 8.62 2.75 -3.67
N THR A 141 8.39 3.83 -2.90
CA THR A 141 9.06 4.02 -1.60
C THR A 141 8.71 2.91 -0.59
N ILE A 142 7.45 2.45 -0.57
CA ILE A 142 7.01 1.37 0.33
C ILE A 142 7.67 0.05 -0.07
N VAL A 143 7.68 -0.28 -1.36
CA VAL A 143 8.33 -1.48 -1.88
C VAL A 143 9.81 -1.49 -1.53
N GLU A 144 10.52 -0.37 -1.79
CA GLU A 144 11.95 -0.25 -1.46
C GLU A 144 12.24 -0.39 0.05
N GLN A 145 11.36 0.11 0.92
CA GLN A 145 11.58 0.13 2.37
C GLN A 145 11.11 -1.14 3.09
N HIS A 146 10.14 -1.84 2.51
CA HIS A 146 9.41 -2.93 3.16
C HIS A 146 9.35 -4.20 2.29
N GLU A 147 10.33 -4.40 1.41
CA GLU A 147 10.44 -5.58 0.55
C GLU A 147 10.36 -6.88 1.36
N ASP A 148 11.18 -6.99 2.42
CA ASP A 148 11.23 -8.18 3.28
C ASP A 148 9.87 -8.48 3.91
N GLU A 149 9.18 -7.45 4.43
CA GLU A 149 7.83 -7.61 4.99
C GLU A 149 6.80 -7.99 3.92
N LEU A 150 6.86 -7.39 2.74
CA LEU A 150 5.97 -7.73 1.64
C LEU A 150 6.14 -9.19 1.23
N ILE A 151 7.39 -9.66 1.05
CA ILE A 151 7.68 -11.07 0.74
C ILE A 151 7.19 -11.98 1.87
N GLU A 152 7.44 -11.64 3.13
CA GLU A 152 6.98 -12.43 4.30
C GLU A 152 5.46 -12.64 4.27
N PHE A 153 4.71 -11.57 4.00
CA PHE A 153 3.25 -11.58 4.00
C PHE A 153 2.64 -12.28 2.78
N PHE A 154 3.23 -12.15 1.59
CA PHE A 154 2.70 -12.73 0.35
C PHE A 154 3.23 -14.12 0.01
N ALA A 155 4.35 -14.56 0.61
CA ALA A 155 4.86 -15.92 0.45
C ALA A 155 3.90 -17.00 0.98
N HIS A 156 2.97 -16.61 1.86
CA HIS A 156 1.97 -17.50 2.46
C HIS A 156 0.58 -16.88 2.39
N GLU A 157 -0.44 -17.73 2.34
CA GLU A 157 -1.82 -17.27 2.39
C GLU A 157 -2.16 -16.74 3.78
N THR A 158 -2.50 -15.45 3.86
CA THR A 158 -2.71 -14.76 5.13
C THR A 158 -3.99 -13.93 5.04
N ASP A 159 -4.92 -14.14 5.96
CA ASP A 159 -6.13 -13.29 5.99
C ASP A 159 -5.80 -11.87 6.46
N ASN A 160 -6.51 -10.89 5.92
CA ASN A 160 -6.40 -9.47 6.30
C ASN A 160 -4.98 -8.90 6.11
N VAL A 161 -4.33 -9.21 4.99
CA VAL A 161 -2.99 -8.68 4.65
C VAL A 161 -2.97 -7.16 4.76
N LYS A 162 -3.98 -6.47 4.21
CA LYS A 162 -4.06 -5.00 4.25
C LYS A 162 -3.85 -4.43 5.65
N ASP A 163 -4.59 -4.91 6.63
CA ASP A 163 -4.55 -4.32 7.98
C ASP A 163 -3.33 -4.77 8.77
N LYS A 164 -2.93 -6.04 8.61
CA LYS A 164 -1.73 -6.56 9.28
C LYS A 164 -0.47 -5.90 8.75
N LEU A 165 -0.33 -5.78 7.43
CA LEU A 165 0.84 -5.20 6.80
C LEU A 165 0.84 -3.68 6.97
N CYS A 166 -0.17 -2.98 6.42
CA CYS A 166 -0.18 -1.52 6.36
C CYS A 166 -0.38 -0.83 7.71
N SER A 167 -0.97 -1.52 8.70
CA SER A 167 -1.16 -0.94 10.05
C SER A 167 -0.21 -1.54 11.07
N LYS A 168 -0.27 -2.86 11.30
CA LYS A 168 0.48 -3.47 12.43
C LYS A 168 1.98 -3.63 12.17
N ARG A 169 2.38 -3.88 10.93
CA ARG A 169 3.77 -4.19 10.59
C ARG A 169 4.56 -2.94 10.21
N THR A 170 3.97 -2.04 9.43
CA THR A 170 4.67 -0.87 8.86
C THR A 170 4.22 0.48 9.42
N ASP A 171 3.18 0.53 10.26
CA ASP A 171 2.62 1.77 10.85
C ASP A 171 2.25 2.86 9.82
N LEU A 172 2.02 2.48 8.55
CA LEU A 172 1.66 3.42 7.48
C LEU A 172 0.21 3.93 7.64
N CYS A 173 -0.67 3.10 8.17
CA CYS A 173 -2.08 3.40 8.44
C CYS A 173 -2.35 3.51 9.94
N ASP A 174 -3.14 4.51 10.33
CA ASP A 174 -3.65 4.59 11.69
C ASP A 174 -4.69 3.49 11.95
N HIS A 175 -4.54 2.75 13.05
CA HIS A 175 -5.56 1.78 13.51
C HIS A 175 -6.91 2.42 13.87
N ALA A 176 -6.93 3.76 14.00
CA ALA A 176 -8.13 4.54 14.29
C ALA A 176 -9.01 4.76 13.04
N LEU A 177 -8.49 4.52 11.84
CA LEU A 177 -9.29 4.46 10.63
C LEU A 177 -10.06 3.13 10.65
N LYS A 178 -11.30 3.15 11.16
CA LYS A 178 -12.28 2.10 10.87
C LYS A 178 -12.67 2.22 9.40
N ILE A 179 -11.75 1.86 8.51
CA ILE A 179 -12.04 1.72 7.09
C ILE A 179 -12.87 0.43 6.98
N PRO A 180 -14.05 0.44 6.35
CA PRO A 180 -14.82 -0.78 6.16
C PRO A 180 -13.94 -1.84 5.51
N HIS A 181 -13.99 -3.05 6.05
CA HIS A 181 -13.41 -4.21 5.39
C HIS A 181 -14.16 -4.40 4.08
N ASP A 182 -13.45 -4.38 2.95
CA ASP A 182 -14.01 -4.88 1.70
C ASP A 182 -14.13 -6.40 1.86
N GLU A 183 -15.32 -6.86 2.26
CA GLU A 183 -15.68 -8.27 2.16
C GLU A 183 -15.75 -8.61 0.66
N LEU A 184 -14.76 -9.36 0.17
CA LEU A 184 -14.81 -10.05 -1.11
C LEU A 184 -15.60 -11.36 -0.96
#